data_AF-A0A821UG81-F1
#
_entry.id   AF-A0A821UG81-F1
#
_cell.length_a   1.000
_cell.length_b   1.000
_cell.length_c   1.000
_cell.angle_alpha   90.00
_cell.angle_beta   90.00
_cell.angle_gamma   90.00
#
_symmetry.space_group_name_H-M   'P 1'
#
loop_
_entity.id
_entity.type
_entity.pdbx_description
1 polymer ?
#
loop_
_entity_poly.entity_id
_entity_poly.type
_entity_poly.pdbx_seq_one_letter_code
_entity_poly.pdbx_strand_id
1 'polypeptide(L)'
;VRPGRLDRKVEFNLPDLEGRTHIFKIHTKSMSVEKDIRYELLARLCPNSTGAELRSVCTEAGMFAIRARRKIATEKDFIEAINKVIKAYAKFSSTPRYMTYN
;
A
#
# COMPACT_ATOMS: atom_id res chain seq x y z
N VAL A 1 21.89 -14.76 17.74
CA VAL A 1 23.07 -14.52 16.87
C VAL A 1 24.19 -13.92 17.71
N ARG A 2 25.39 -14.51 17.68
CA ARG A 2 26.53 -14.05 18.49
C ARG A 2 27.05 -12.70 17.94
N PRO A 3 27.22 -11.67 18.79
CA PRO A 3 27.87 -10.41 18.38
C PRO A 3 29.27 -10.67 17.79
N GLY A 4 29.63 -9.95 16.72
CA GLY A 4 30.93 -10.07 16.03
C GLY A 4 30.94 -10.92 14.74
N ARG A 5 29.79 -11.42 14.28
CA ARG A 5 29.61 -11.97 12.90
C ARG A 5 28.65 -11.14 12.05
N LEU A 6 27.74 -10.45 12.70
CA LEU A 6 26.78 -9.51 12.13
C LEU A 6 26.88 -8.24 12.97
N ASP A 7 27.58 -7.23 12.44
CA ASP A 7 27.92 -6.01 13.19
C ASP A 7 26.75 -5.05 13.35
N ARG A 8 25.82 -5.02 12.39
CA ARG A 8 24.66 -4.13 12.42
C ARG A 8 23.39 -4.91 12.17
N LYS A 9 22.37 -4.61 12.96
CA LYS A 9 20.99 -5.04 12.72
C LYS A 9 20.22 -3.80 12.31
N VAL A 10 19.55 -3.87 11.16
CA VAL A 10 18.65 -2.82 10.69
C VAL A 10 17.27 -3.45 10.62
N GLU A 11 16.34 -2.89 11.39
CA GLU A 11 14.97 -3.37 11.48
C GLU A 11 14.09 -2.64 10.47
N PHE A 12 13.17 -3.37 9.85
CA PHE A 12 12.20 -2.84 8.91
C PHE A 12 10.80 -3.00 9.50
N ASN A 13 10.24 -1.88 9.92
CA ASN A 13 8.90 -1.81 10.49
C ASN A 13 7.86 -1.49 9.40
N LEU A 14 6.59 -1.64 9.78
CA LEU A 14 5.48 -1.16 8.95
C LEU A 14 5.61 0.36 8.73
N PRO A 15 5.25 0.87 7.55
CA PRO A 15 5.35 2.28 7.25
C PRO A 15 4.34 3.11 8.06
N ASP A 16 4.82 4.24 8.58
CA ASP A 16 4.01 5.29 9.20
C ASP A 16 3.07 5.95 8.18
N LEU A 17 2.15 6.79 8.65
CA LEU A 17 1.19 7.48 7.78
C LEU A 17 1.90 8.21 6.63
N GLU A 18 2.94 8.99 6.94
CA GLU A 18 3.72 9.70 5.94
C GLU A 18 4.46 8.74 4.99
N GLY A 19 5.04 7.67 5.51
CA GLY A 19 5.67 6.61 4.72
C GLY A 19 4.69 5.98 3.72
N ARG A 20 3.44 5.69 4.15
CA ARG A 20 2.39 5.19 3.26
C ARG A 20 2.02 6.19 2.17
N THR A 21 1.92 7.49 2.51
CA THR A 21 1.66 8.52 1.48
C THR A 21 2.79 8.60 0.45
N HIS A 22 4.04 8.45 0.89
CA HIS A 22 5.20 8.43 0.00
C HIS A 22 5.17 7.22 -0.94
N ILE A 23 4.86 6.04 -0.42
CA ILE A 23 4.73 4.82 -1.22
C ILE A 23 3.65 4.99 -2.30
N PHE A 24 2.49 5.55 -1.95
CA PHE A 24 1.44 5.86 -2.93
C PHE A 24 1.97 6.79 -4.02
N LYS A 25 2.60 7.91 -3.66
CA LYS A 25 3.17 8.87 -4.62
C LYS A 25 4.19 8.23 -5.57
N ILE A 26 5.03 7.32 -5.07
CA ILE A 26 6.02 6.61 -5.90
C ILE A 26 5.32 5.73 -6.94
N HIS A 27 4.33 4.94 -6.53
CA HIS A 27 3.65 4.01 -7.42
C HIS A 27 2.66 4.69 -8.36
N THR A 28 2.07 5.81 -7.98
CA THR A 28 1.19 6.58 -8.86
C THR A 28 1.93 7.47 -9.86
N LYS A 29 3.23 7.74 -9.64
CA LYS A 29 4.04 8.56 -10.57
C LYS A 29 4.07 8.02 -12.01
N SER A 30 4.02 6.70 -12.18
CA SER A 30 4.00 6.05 -13.50
C SER A 30 2.58 5.80 -14.03
N MET A 31 1.54 6.18 -13.29
CA MET A 31 0.15 5.90 -13.63
C MET A 31 -0.57 7.16 -14.10
N SER A 32 -1.53 6.98 -15.01
CA SER A 32 -2.48 8.04 -15.39
C SER A 32 -3.51 8.22 -14.29
N VAL A 33 -3.26 9.18 -13.40
CA VAL A 33 -4.12 9.51 -12.26
C VAL A 33 -4.71 10.91 -12.40
N GLU A 34 -5.88 11.10 -11.79
CA GLU A 34 -6.50 12.41 -11.64
C GLU A 34 -5.61 13.32 -10.76
N LYS A 35 -5.61 14.63 -11.04
CA LYS A 35 -4.74 15.59 -10.34
C LYS A 35 -5.17 15.84 -8.89
N ASP A 36 -6.45 15.63 -8.58
CA ASP A 36 -7.05 15.98 -7.30
C ASP A 36 -7.12 14.81 -6.31
N ILE A 37 -6.31 13.76 -6.52
CA ILE A 37 -6.27 12.60 -5.61
C ILE A 37 -5.57 12.96 -4.30
N ARG A 38 -6.29 12.77 -3.20
CA ARG A 38 -5.78 13.00 -1.84
C ARG A 38 -5.14 11.73 -1.27
N TYR A 39 -3.85 11.54 -1.53
CA TYR A 39 -3.09 10.39 -1.03
C TYR A 39 -3.06 10.26 0.49
N GLU A 40 -3.17 11.38 1.21
CA GLU A 40 -3.24 11.37 2.68
C GLU A 40 -4.51 10.70 3.18
N LEU A 41 -5.65 10.92 2.52
CA LEU A 41 -6.90 10.25 2.84
C LEU A 41 -6.77 8.74 2.61
N LEU A 42 -6.22 8.34 1.46
CA LEU A 42 -6.00 6.94 1.12
C LEU A 42 -5.07 6.24 2.13
N ALA A 43 -3.99 6.91 2.56
CA ALA A 43 -3.06 6.36 3.53
C ALA A 43 -3.66 6.18 4.94
N ARG A 44 -4.66 7.00 5.32
CA ARG A 44 -5.42 6.83 6.57
C ARG A 44 -6.36 5.63 6.52
N LEU A 45 -6.88 5.29 5.33
CA LEU A 45 -7.75 4.13 5.13
C LEU A 45 -6.99 2.78 5.13
N CYS A 46 -5.65 2.82 5.11
CA CYS A 46 -4.78 1.64 5.05
C CYS A 46 -3.93 1.45 6.32
N PRO A 47 -4.52 1.20 7.51
CA PRO A 47 -3.74 0.98 8.72
C PRO A 47 -2.91 -0.32 8.64
N ASN A 48 -1.73 -0.32 9.25
CA ASN A 48 -0.82 -1.49 9.37
C ASN A 48 -0.53 -2.21 8.05
N SER A 49 -0.58 -1.48 6.95
CA SER A 49 -0.39 -2.04 5.62
C SER A 49 1.09 -2.09 5.23
N THR A 50 1.49 -3.15 4.55
CA THR A 50 2.84 -3.28 4.01
C THR A 50 2.99 -2.49 2.71
N GLY A 51 4.23 -2.12 2.34
CA GLY A 51 4.49 -1.52 1.03
C GLY A 51 4.04 -2.40 -0.14
N ALA A 52 4.03 -3.73 0.03
CA ALA A 52 3.54 -4.67 -0.96
C ALA A 52 2.01 -4.59 -1.17
N GLU A 53 1.25 -4.44 -0.09
CA GLU A 53 -0.20 -4.23 -0.16
C GLU A 53 -0.53 -2.89 -0.81
N LEU A 54 0.19 -1.82 -0.47
CA LEU A 54 -0.01 -0.49 -1.06
C LEU A 54 0.28 -0.48 -2.58
N ARG A 55 1.30 -1.20 -3.03
CA ARG A 55 1.56 -1.41 -4.46
C ARG A 55 0.41 -2.18 -5.14
N SER A 56 -0.11 -3.20 -4.48
CA SER A 56 -1.25 -3.98 -4.98
C SER A 56 -2.51 -3.12 -5.10
N VAL A 57 -2.76 -2.23 -4.13
CA VAL A 57 -3.84 -1.24 -4.19
C VAL A 57 -3.73 -0.35 -5.42
N CYS A 58 -2.53 0.17 -5.73
CA CYS A 58 -2.33 1.00 -6.93
C CYS A 58 -2.63 0.21 -8.21
N THR A 59 -2.21 -1.06 -8.26
CA THR A 59 -2.43 -1.94 -9.42
C THR A 59 -3.92 -2.22 -9.62
N GLU A 60 -4.64 -2.51 -8.53
CA GLU A 60 -6.08 -2.76 -8.54
C GLU A 60 -6.89 -1.51 -8.90
N ALA A 61 -6.47 -0.33 -8.44
CA ALA A 61 -7.11 0.93 -8.84
C ALA A 61 -7.01 1.15 -10.37
N GLY A 62 -5.86 0.83 -10.97
CA GLY A 62 -5.70 0.82 -12.42
C GLY A 62 -6.61 -0.20 -13.12
N MET A 63 -6.77 -1.39 -12.55
CA MET A 63 -7.69 -2.40 -13.09
C MET A 63 -9.16 -1.96 -13.04
N PHE A 64 -9.60 -1.28 -11.99
CA PHE A 64 -10.95 -0.70 -11.92
C PHE A 64 -11.17 0.36 -13.00
N ALA A 65 -10.19 1.23 -13.23
CA ALA A 65 -10.25 2.21 -14.31
C ALA A 65 -10.35 1.55 -15.69
N ILE A 66 -9.55 0.51 -15.95
CA ILE A 66 -9.59 -0.26 -17.22
C ILE A 66 -10.96 -0.93 -17.42
N ARG A 67 -11.51 -1.57 -16.38
CA ARG A 67 -12.84 -2.21 -16.45
C ARG A 67 -13.95 -1.20 -16.74
N ALA A 68 -13.84 0.00 -16.19
CA ALA A 68 -14.76 1.10 -16.46
C ALA A 68 -14.52 1.80 -17.81
N ARG A 69 -13.60 1.29 -18.65
CA ARG A 69 -13.18 1.88 -19.94
C ARG A 69 -12.68 3.33 -19.80
N ARG A 70 -12.13 3.68 -18.64
CA ARG A 70 -11.52 4.99 -18.38
C ARG A 70 -10.02 4.94 -18.59
N LYS A 71 -9.45 6.05 -19.06
CA LYS A 71 -7.99 6.21 -19.26
C LYS A 71 -7.26 6.74 -18.03
N ILE A 72 -8.01 7.20 -17.03
CA ILE A 72 -7.51 7.87 -15.83
C ILE A 72 -8.14 7.20 -14.61
N ALA A 73 -7.33 6.91 -13.60
CA ALA A 73 -7.80 6.43 -12.29
C ALA A 73 -8.22 7.61 -11.41
N THR A 74 -9.38 7.47 -10.77
CA THR A 74 -10.02 8.46 -9.90
C THR A 74 -9.88 8.09 -8.43
N GLU A 75 -10.12 9.03 -7.51
CA GLU A 75 -10.09 8.75 -6.06
C GLU A 75 -11.03 7.58 -5.67
N LYS A 76 -12.18 7.45 -6.34
CA LYS A 76 -13.13 6.36 -6.12
C LYS A 76 -12.54 4.98 -6.43
N ASP A 77 -11.75 4.86 -7.50
CA ASP A 77 -11.12 3.57 -7.87
C ASP A 77 -10.11 3.13 -6.82
N PHE A 78 -9.39 4.08 -6.23
CA PHE A 78 -8.48 3.78 -5.12
C PHE A 78 -9.23 3.33 -3.88
N ILE A 79 -10.36 3.95 -3.54
CA ILE A 79 -11.20 3.52 -2.40
C ILE A 79 -11.74 2.10 -2.62
N GLU A 80 -12.21 1.79 -3.83
CA GLU A 80 -12.66 0.43 -4.19
C GLU A 80 -11.51 -0.58 -4.14
N ALA A 81 -10.33 -0.21 -4.65
CA ALA A 81 -9.12 -1.04 -4.57
C ALA A 81 -8.67 -1.29 -3.12
N ILE A 82 -8.71 -0.29 -2.25
CA ILE A 82 -8.40 -0.44 -0.82
C ILE A 82 -9.36 -1.42 -0.17
N ASN A 83 -10.67 -1.26 -0.40
CA ASN A 83 -11.67 -2.17 0.15
C ASN A 83 -11.43 -3.61 -0.32
N LYS A 84 -11.10 -3.80 -1.61
CA LYS A 84 -10.80 -5.13 -2.15
C LYS A 84 -9.52 -5.71 -1.55
N VAL A 85 -8.40 -5.00 -1.60
CA VAL A 85 -7.10 -5.54 -1.19
C VAL A 85 -7.03 -5.66 0.33
N ILE A 86 -7.34 -4.60 1.06
CA ILE A 86 -7.11 -4.59 2.52
C ILE A 86 -8.20 -5.38 3.25
N LYS A 87 -9.49 -5.18 2.93
CA LYS A 87 -10.55 -5.88 3.65
C LYS A 87 -10.73 -7.32 3.18
N ALA A 88 -10.72 -7.57 1.86
CA ALA A 88 -10.94 -8.93 1.37
C ALA A 88 -9.71 -9.82 1.57
N TYR A 89 -8.48 -9.28 1.45
CA TYR A 89 -7.27 -10.07 1.71
C TYR A 89 -6.81 -10.03 3.17
N ALA A 90 -7.52 -9.35 4.07
CA ALA A 90 -7.26 -9.41 5.52
C ALA A 90 -7.22 -10.86 6.03
N LYS A 91 -8.08 -11.74 5.50
CA LYS A 91 -8.10 -13.18 5.84
C LYS A 91 -6.77 -13.89 5.55
N PHE A 92 -6.03 -13.41 4.56
CA PHE A 92 -4.76 -13.97 4.11
C PHE A 92 -3.56 -13.11 4.55
N SER A 93 -3.77 -12.08 5.38
CA SER A 93 -2.69 -11.19 5.76
C SER A 93 -1.68 -11.94 6.63
N SER A 94 -0.45 -12.00 6.13
CA SER A 94 0.69 -12.60 6.82
C SER A 94 1.19 -11.74 7.98
N THR A 95 0.86 -10.45 7.98
CA THR A 95 1.42 -9.45 8.91
C THR A 95 1.27 -9.82 10.40
N PRO A 96 0.11 -10.26 10.92
CA PRO A 96 -0.04 -10.47 12.36
C PRO A 96 0.79 -11.65 12.87
N ARG A 97 1.02 -12.65 12.02
CA ARG A 97 1.78 -13.85 12.39
C ARG A 97 3.28 -13.59 12.40
N TYR A 98 3.79 -12.70 11.55
CA TYR A 98 5.22 -12.42 11.48
C TYR A 98 5.65 -11.25 12.38
N MET A 99 4.73 -10.35 12.76
CA MET A 99 5.00 -9.28 13.70
C MET A 99 5.40 -9.74 15.11
N THR A 100 5.16 -11.00 15.48
CA THR A 100 5.61 -11.55 16.77
C THR A 100 7.08 -11.95 16.78
N TYR A 101 7.73 -12.04 15.61
CA TYR A 101 9.11 -12.52 15.46
C TYR A 101 10.07 -11.44 14.98
N ASN A 102 9.55 -10.35 14.41
CA ASN A 102 10.28 -9.13 14.11
C ASN A 102 10.37 -8.28 15.38
#